data_AF-A0A101VGZ6-F1
#
_entry.id   AF-A0A101VGZ6-F1
#
_cell.length_a   1.000
_cell.length_b   1.000
_cell.length_c   1.000
_cell.angle_alpha   90.00
_cell.angle_beta   90.00
_cell.angle_gamma   90.00
#
_symmetry.space_group_name_H-M   'P 1'
#
loop_
_entity.id
_entity.type
_entity.pdbx_description
1 polymer ?
#
loop_
_entity_poly.entity_id
_entity_poly.type
_entity_poly.pdbx_seq_one_letter_code
_entity_poly.pdbx_strand_id
1 'polypeptide(L)'
;MECETIAKLHMDFACQLGLRPAMDDDTAELTARLCTRIGMIMEDAGIIALTIGSQSEVDRLVTLAQLDAAARSICDLVCAARAIQS
;
A
#
# COMPACT_ATOMS: atom_id res chain seq x y z
N MET A 1 21.77 -3.92 33.18
CA MET A 1 23.06 -3.93 32.49
C MET A 1 23.01 -5.10 31.53
N GLU A 2 22.76 -4.77 30.25
CA GLU A 2 23.10 -5.41 28.96
C GLU A 2 23.37 -6.94 28.95
N CYS A 3 22.97 -7.75 27.97
CA CYS A 3 22.99 -7.54 26.52
C CYS A 3 22.29 -8.71 25.80
N GLU A 4 21.75 -8.45 24.61
CA GLU A 4 21.19 -9.37 23.62
C GLU A 4 22.00 -10.64 23.35
N THR A 5 21.34 -11.73 22.94
CA THR A 5 21.69 -12.44 21.69
C THR A 5 20.49 -13.24 21.16
N ILE A 6 19.95 -12.78 20.03
CA ILE A 6 19.05 -13.51 19.14
C ILE A 6 19.86 -14.66 18.50
N ALA A 7 19.41 -15.91 18.63
CA ALA A 7 20.01 -17.01 17.88
C ALA A 7 18.97 -18.06 17.43
N LYS A 8 18.70 -17.99 16.13
CA LYS A 8 18.42 -19.10 15.21
C LYS A 8 17.08 -19.81 15.33
N LEU A 9 16.11 -19.25 14.60
CA LEU A 9 15.10 -19.99 13.85
C LEU A 9 15.80 -21.09 13.04
N HIS A 10 15.67 -22.34 13.47
CA HIS A 10 16.08 -23.49 12.70
C HIS A 10 15.03 -23.76 11.62
N MET A 11 15.44 -23.55 10.37
CA MET A 11 14.72 -23.89 9.16
C MET A 11 14.44 -25.39 9.11
N ASP A 12 13.17 -25.77 9.16
CA ASP A 12 12.70 -27.07 8.68
C ASP A 12 11.55 -26.84 7.70
N PHE A 13 11.88 -26.34 6.50
CA PHE A 13 10.98 -26.28 5.34
C PHE A 13 11.51 -27.18 4.22
N ALA A 14 11.92 -28.40 4.57
CA ALA A 14 12.51 -29.37 3.63
C ALA A 14 11.50 -30.26 2.90
N CYS A 15 10.18 -30.04 3.04
CA CYS A 15 9.19 -30.93 2.42
C CYS A 15 7.91 -30.18 2.02
N GLN A 16 7.93 -29.43 0.92
CA GLN A 16 6.71 -29.18 0.14
C GLN A 16 7.05 -29.16 -1.35
N LEU A 17 6.92 -30.36 -1.93
CA LEU A 17 6.77 -30.58 -3.35
C LEU A 17 5.59 -29.76 -3.88
N GLY A 18 5.85 -29.05 -4.97
CA GLY A 18 4.83 -28.42 -5.82
C GLY A 18 5.43 -27.19 -6.45
N LEU A 19 5.76 -27.21 -7.74
CA LEU A 19 6.38 -26.11 -8.49
C LEU A 19 5.37 -25.00 -8.87
N ARG A 20 4.40 -24.70 -8.00
CA ARG A 20 3.38 -23.65 -8.17
C ARG A 20 3.09 -22.69 -6.97
N PRO A 21 3.87 -22.55 -5.86
CA PRO A 21 3.51 -21.65 -4.76
C PRO A 21 4.20 -20.28 -4.89
N ALA A 22 5.40 -20.22 -5.47
CA ALA A 22 6.22 -19.01 -5.50
C ALA A 22 5.60 -17.89 -6.35
N MET A 23 4.97 -18.22 -7.48
CA MET A 23 4.29 -17.21 -8.30
C MET A 23 3.02 -16.68 -7.62
N ASP A 24 2.27 -17.55 -6.94
CA ASP A 24 1.07 -17.13 -6.20
C ASP A 24 1.47 -16.27 -4.98
N ASP A 25 2.57 -16.61 -4.30
CA ASP A 25 3.16 -15.80 -3.22
C ASP A 25 3.60 -14.42 -3.72
N ASP A 26 4.25 -14.34 -4.89
CA ASP A 26 4.68 -13.06 -5.50
C ASP A 26 3.48 -12.17 -5.86
N THR A 27 2.38 -12.75 -6.37
CA THR A 27 1.15 -11.99 -6.69
C THR A 27 0.40 -11.52 -5.45
N ALA A 28 0.38 -12.34 -4.39
CA ALA A 28 -0.20 -11.97 -3.10
C ALA A 28 0.61 -10.85 -2.43
N GLU A 29 1.94 -10.94 -2.46
CA GLU A 29 2.83 -9.90 -1.95
C GLU A 29 2.66 -8.59 -2.74
N LEU A 30 2.61 -8.66 -4.07
CA LEU A 30 2.40 -7.47 -4.91
C LEU A 30 1.04 -6.81 -4.62
N THR A 31 -0.02 -7.61 -4.49
CA THR A 31 -1.35 -7.11 -4.11
C THR A 31 -1.31 -6.43 -2.74
N ALA A 32 -0.65 -7.03 -1.76
CA ALA A 32 -0.49 -6.44 -0.43
C ALA A 32 0.25 -5.10 -0.47
N ARG A 33 1.33 -5.01 -1.27
CA ARG A 33 2.09 -3.76 -1.47
C ARG A 33 1.23 -2.66 -2.11
N LEU A 34 0.41 -3.00 -3.11
CA LEU A 34 -0.51 -2.05 -3.75
C LEU A 34 -1.56 -1.55 -2.75
N CYS A 35 -2.17 -2.45 -1.96
CA CYS A 35 -3.12 -2.08 -0.92
C CYS A 35 -2.50 -1.19 0.16
N THR A 36 -1.29 -1.50 0.61
CA THR A 36 -0.55 -0.63 1.54
C THR A 36 -0.33 0.76 0.95
N ARG A 37 0.07 0.83 -0.33
CA ARG A 37 0.27 2.12 -1.02
C ARG A 37 -1.02 2.93 -1.12
N ILE A 38 -2.15 2.27 -1.40
CA ILE A 38 -3.47 2.91 -1.37
C ILE A 38 -3.75 3.48 0.01
N GLY A 39 -3.52 2.72 1.08
CA GLY A 39 -3.71 3.17 2.46
C GLY A 39 -2.92 4.44 2.78
N MET A 40 -1.64 4.49 2.40
CA MET A 40 -0.81 5.69 2.60
C MET A 40 -1.35 6.92 1.84
N ILE A 41 -1.75 6.75 0.58
CA ILE A 41 -2.32 7.86 -0.21
C ILE A 41 -3.64 8.33 0.41
N MET A 42 -4.47 7.42 0.90
CA MET A 42 -5.72 7.76 1.58
C MET A 42 -5.48 8.53 2.88
N GLU A 43 -4.46 8.16 3.66
CA GLU A 43 -4.07 8.87 4.88
C GLU A 43 -3.66 10.31 4.56
N ASP A 44 -2.74 10.49 3.60
CA ASP A 44 -2.27 11.81 3.15
C ASP A 44 -3.43 12.67 2.61
N ALA A 45 -4.27 12.10 1.75
CA ALA A 45 -5.43 12.77 1.18
C ALA A 45 -6.46 13.14 2.25
N GLY A 46 -6.64 12.29 3.27
CA GLY A 46 -7.51 12.55 4.41
C GLY A 46 -7.08 13.78 5.19
N ILE A 47 -5.78 13.92 5.48
CA ILE A 47 -5.23 15.11 6.14
C ILE A 47 -5.50 16.37 5.30
N ILE A 48 -5.24 16.31 3.99
CA ILE A 48 -5.50 17.42 3.06
C ILE A 48 -6.99 17.80 3.08
N ALA A 49 -7.89 16.83 2.98
CA ALA A 49 -9.33 17.06 2.98
C ALA A 49 -9.84 17.73 4.26
N LEU A 50 -9.29 17.37 5.42
CA LEU A 50 -9.66 17.99 6.70
C LEU A 50 -9.29 19.47 6.80
N THR A 51 -8.26 19.91 6.06
CA THR A 51 -7.80 21.31 6.08
C THR A 51 -8.57 22.23 5.11
N ILE A 52 -9.41 21.70 4.23
CA ILE A 52 -10.04 22.48 3.16
C ILE A 52 -10.93 23.62 3.67
N GLY A 53 -11.55 23.44 4.85
CA GLY A 53 -12.47 24.42 5.43
C GLY A 53 -11.78 25.67 5.99
N SER A 54 -10.48 25.62 6.26
CA SER A 54 -9.70 26.75 6.82
C SER A 54 -8.83 27.47 5.79
N GLN A 55 -8.88 27.06 4.52
CA GLN A 55 -8.06 27.61 3.44
C GLN A 55 -8.69 28.80 2.73
N SER A 56 -7.85 29.62 2.09
CA SER A 56 -8.31 30.67 1.17
C SER A 56 -8.95 30.07 -0.08
N GLU A 57 -9.70 30.86 -0.85
CA GLU A 57 -10.36 30.36 -2.07
C GLU A 57 -9.35 29.83 -3.11
N VAL A 58 -8.19 30.49 -3.25
CA VAL A 58 -7.11 30.07 -4.16
C VAL A 58 -6.50 28.75 -3.69
N ASP A 59 -6.18 28.63 -2.40
CA ASP A 59 -5.59 27.42 -1.83
C ASP A 59 -6.56 26.24 -1.90
N ARG A 60 -7.87 26.51 -1.73
CA ARG A 60 -8.92 25.50 -1.84
C ARG A 60 -8.95 24.84 -3.22
N LEU A 61 -8.74 25.60 -4.30
CA LEU A 61 -8.68 25.03 -5.65
C LEU A 61 -7.47 24.11 -5.82
N VAL A 62 -6.32 24.47 -5.25
CA VAL A 62 -5.12 23.64 -5.25
C VAL A 62 -5.36 22.35 -4.47
N THR A 63 -5.96 22.45 -3.28
CA THR A 63 -6.32 21.29 -2.47
C THR A 63 -7.33 20.38 -3.16
N LEU A 64 -8.33 20.92 -3.85
CA LEU A 64 -9.24 20.09 -4.67
C LEU A 64 -8.52 19.35 -5.79
N ALA A 65 -7.57 20.00 -6.47
CA ALA A 65 -6.76 19.35 -7.50
C ALA A 65 -5.87 18.23 -6.93
N GLN A 66 -5.30 18.43 -5.74
CA GLN A 66 -4.54 17.39 -5.03
C GLN A 66 -5.41 16.18 -4.66
N LEU A 67 -6.63 16.43 -4.18
CA LEU A 67 -7.58 15.36 -3.87
C LEU A 67 -8.01 14.59 -5.13
N ASP A 68 -8.25 15.27 -6.25
CA ASP A 68 -8.55 14.61 -7.54
C ASP A 68 -7.38 13.72 -8.00
N ALA A 69 -6.14 14.23 -7.91
CA ALA A 69 -4.95 13.45 -8.26
C ALA A 69 -4.76 12.21 -7.36
N ALA A 70 -5.02 12.33 -6.06
CA ALA A 70 -4.98 11.21 -5.12
C ALA A 70 -6.05 10.17 -5.45
N ALA A 71 -7.29 10.59 -5.73
CA ALA A 71 -8.38 9.71 -6.10
C ALA A 71 -8.08 8.92 -7.38
N ARG A 72 -7.51 9.58 -8.40
CA ARG A 72 -7.06 8.91 -9.64
C ARG A 72 -5.98 7.88 -9.37
N SER A 73 -4.97 8.25 -8.56
CA SER A 73 -3.88 7.33 -8.20
C SER A 73 -4.40 6.08 -7.47
N ILE A 74 -5.37 6.24 -6.56
CA ILE A 74 -6.01 5.10 -5.90
C ILE A 74 -6.76 4.23 -6.91
N CYS A 75 -7.53 4.84 -7.82
CA CYS A 75 -8.25 4.11 -8.85
C CYS A 75 -7.30 3.26 -9.71
N ASP A 76 -6.19 3.85 -10.16
CA ASP A 76 -5.18 3.17 -10.99
C ASP A 76 -4.54 1.99 -10.24
N LEU A 77 -4.21 2.16 -8.94
CA LEU A 77 -3.66 1.09 -8.11
C LEU A 77 -4.67 -0.05 -7.88
N VAL A 78 -5.94 0.28 -7.69
CA VAL A 78 -7.02 -0.72 -7.58
C VAL A 78 -7.20 -1.46 -8.90
N CYS A 79 -7.16 -0.76 -10.04
CA CYS A 79 -7.20 -1.39 -11.36
C CYS A 79 -6.01 -2.34 -11.57
N ALA A 80 -4.80 -1.93 -11.18
CA ALA A 80 -3.61 -2.78 -11.24
C ALA A 80 -3.74 -4.01 -10.35
N ALA A 81 -4.23 -3.87 -9.11
CA ALA A 81 -4.45 -4.97 -8.20
C ALA A 81 -5.47 -5.98 -8.76
N ARG A 82 -6.54 -5.51 -9.41
CA ARG A 82 -7.54 -6.37 -10.06
C ARG A 82 -6.97 -7.13 -11.26
N ALA A 83 -6.11 -6.48 -12.04
CA ALA A 83 -5.47 -7.10 -13.20
C ALA A 83 -4.46 -8.21 -12.81
N ILE A 84 -3.93 -8.18 -11.58
CA ILE A 84 -3.06 -9.25 -11.06
C ILE A 84 -3.87 -10.48 -10.65
N GLN A 85 -5.14 -10.30 -10.26
CA GLN A 85 -6.04 -11.39 -9.84
C GLN A 85 -6.79 -12.06 -11.00
N SER A 86 -6.71 -11.50 -12.21
CA SER A 86 -7.38 -11.99 -13.43
C SER A 86 -6.48 -12.88 -14.27
#